data_AF-X1UDJ8-F1
#
_entry.id   AF-X1UDJ8-F1
#
_cell.length_a   1.000
_cell.length_b   1.000
_cell.length_c   1.000
_cell.angle_alpha   90.00
_cell.angle_beta   90.00
_cell.angle_gamma   90.00
#
_symmetry.space_group_name_H-M   'P 1'
#
loop_
_entity.id
_entity.type
_entity.pdbx_description
1 polymer ?
#
loop_
_entity_poly.entity_id
_entity_poly.type
_entity_poly.pdbx_seq_one_letter_code
_entity_poly.pdbx_strand_id
1 'polypeptide(L)'
;TYGGDNSDVGYSVQQTSNGGYIIAGVTESFGEGGLDVYIIKTDAGGDTLWTKTCGGADWDFGFSVQLTSDGGYIVVGKTVSFGAGSFDVYLLKIKE
;
A
#
# COMPACT_ATOMS: atom_id res chain seq x y z
N THR A 1 -3.91 15.62 -0.02
CA THR A 1 -4.72 14.39 -0.17
C THR A 1 -3.97 13.46 -1.09
N TYR A 2 -4.21 12.14 -1.01
CA TYR A 2 -3.51 11.16 -1.83
C TYR A 2 -4.54 10.30 -2.55
N GLY A 3 -4.39 10.13 -3.86
CA GLY A 3 -5.37 9.49 -4.73
C GLY A 3 -5.40 10.15 -6.11
N GLY A 4 -6.29 9.67 -6.97
CA GLY A 4 -6.54 10.20 -8.31
C GLY A 4 -8.03 10.40 -8.58
N ASP A 5 -8.45 10.14 -9.82
CA ASP A 5 -9.82 10.44 -10.27
C ASP A 5 -10.86 9.39 -9.83
N ASN A 6 -10.42 8.22 -9.34
CA ASN A 6 -11.27 7.10 -8.90
C ASN A 6 -11.22 6.91 -7.38
N SER A 7 -11.74 5.78 -6.88
CA SER A 7 -11.75 5.49 -5.45
C SER A 7 -10.37 5.16 -4.92
N ASP A 8 -9.98 5.80 -3.82
CA ASP A 8 -8.74 5.54 -3.09
C ASP A 8 -9.04 5.52 -1.59
N VAL A 9 -8.59 4.47 -0.90
CA VAL A 9 -8.93 4.26 0.52
C VAL A 9 -7.68 3.90 1.31
N GLY A 10 -7.35 4.72 2.32
CA GLY A 10 -6.31 4.41 3.31
C GLY A 10 -6.87 3.55 4.45
N TYR A 11 -6.20 2.44 4.76
CA TYR A 11 -6.61 1.52 5.84
C TYR A 11 -5.70 1.58 7.06
N SER A 12 -4.40 1.84 6.87
CA SER A 12 -3.42 1.82 7.94
C SER A 12 -2.37 2.89 7.73
N VAL A 13 -1.90 3.48 8.84
CA VAL A 13 -0.83 4.46 8.85
C VAL A 13 0.11 4.17 10.03
N GLN A 14 1.40 4.40 9.82
CA GLN A 14 2.40 4.41 10.89
C GLN A 14 3.36 5.58 10.69
N GLN A 15 3.70 6.26 11.79
CA GLN A 15 4.75 7.27 11.76
C GLN A 15 6.13 6.61 11.63
N THR A 16 6.99 7.14 10.76
CA THR A 16 8.35 6.68 10.56
C THR A 16 9.31 7.32 11.55
N SER A 17 10.50 6.73 11.76
CA SER A 17 11.49 7.23 12.73
C SER A 17 12.04 8.63 12.41
N ASN A 18 11.95 9.08 11.16
CA ASN A 18 12.30 10.43 10.72
C ASN A 18 11.12 11.43 10.81
N GLY A 19 10.01 11.04 11.44
CA GLY A 19 8.84 11.90 11.67
C GLY A 19 7.82 11.93 10.54
N GLY A 20 8.11 11.32 9.38
CA GLY A 20 7.17 11.13 8.28
C GLY A 20 6.16 10.01 8.53
N TYR A 21 5.46 9.58 7.48
CA TYR A 21 4.43 8.54 7.59
C TYR A 21 4.54 7.53 6.46
N ILE A 22 4.16 6.28 6.77
CA ILE A 22 3.88 5.24 5.79
C ILE A 22 2.42 4.85 5.89
N ILE A 23 1.71 4.80 4.76
CA ILE A 23 0.28 4.52 4.68
C ILE A 23 0.09 3.34 3.74
N ALA A 24 -0.78 2.41 4.11
CA ALA A 24 -1.26 1.33 3.24
C ALA A 24 -2.76 1.43 3.03
N GLY A 25 -3.19 1.09 1.83
CA GLY A 25 -4.56 1.20 1.39
C GLY A 25 -4.79 0.48 0.07
N VAL A 26 -5.82 0.93 -0.64
CA VAL A 26 -6.15 0.53 -2.00
C VAL A 26 -6.34 1.74 -2.91
N THR A 27 -6.14 1.51 -4.20
CA THR A 27 -6.37 2.49 -5.26
C THR A 27 -7.08 1.84 -6.45
N GLU A 28 -8.10 2.52 -6.98
CA GLU A 28 -8.66 2.31 -8.33
C GLU A 28 -8.12 3.35 -9.33
N SER A 29 -7.32 4.28 -8.84
CA SER A 29 -6.78 5.41 -9.61
C SER A 29 -5.45 5.08 -10.27
N PHE A 30 -4.70 4.14 -9.72
CA PHE A 30 -3.37 3.75 -10.18
C PHE A 30 -3.25 2.22 -10.21
N GLY A 31 -2.31 1.69 -11.00
CA GLY A 31 -2.04 0.25 -11.02
C GLY A 31 -2.47 -0.46 -12.30
N GLU A 32 -2.57 -1.78 -12.23
CA GLU A 32 -2.89 -2.65 -13.37
C GLU A 32 -4.26 -3.29 -13.20
N GLY A 33 -5.32 -2.66 -13.72
CA GLY A 33 -6.65 -3.28 -13.77
C GLY A 33 -7.57 -2.82 -12.64
N GLY A 34 -7.88 -3.73 -11.70
CA GLY A 34 -8.85 -3.49 -10.63
C GLY A 34 -8.34 -2.61 -9.49
N LEU A 35 -8.69 -3.00 -8.26
CA LEU A 35 -8.14 -2.37 -7.05
C LEU A 35 -6.72 -2.87 -6.83
N ASP A 36 -5.76 -1.97 -6.66
CA ASP A 36 -4.38 -2.32 -6.31
C ASP A 36 -4.00 -1.85 -4.90
N VAL A 37 -3.02 -2.52 -4.28
CA VAL A 37 -2.44 -2.05 -3.02
C VAL A 37 -1.77 -0.70 -3.25
N TYR A 38 -2.17 0.32 -2.50
CA TYR A 38 -1.56 1.64 -2.55
C TYR A 38 -0.73 1.91 -1.31
N ILE A 39 0.55 2.18 -1.51
CA ILE A 39 1.51 2.49 -0.44
C ILE A 39 2.01 3.90 -0.65
N ILE A 40 1.83 4.75 0.36
CA ILE A 40 2.23 6.16 0.31
C ILE A 40 3.23 6.40 1.43
N LYS A 41 4.38 6.96 1.08
CA LYS A 41 5.33 7.51 2.05
C LYS A 41 5.34 9.02 1.98
N THR A 42 5.38 9.64 3.14
CA THR A 42 5.37 11.10 3.28
C THR A 42 6.53 11.57 4.14
N ASP A 43 6.84 12.85 4.04
CA ASP A 43 7.64 13.53 5.04
C ASP A 43 6.81 13.87 6.29
N ALA A 44 7.42 14.58 7.25
CA ALA A 44 6.77 14.98 8.49
C ALA A 44 5.67 16.04 8.31
N GLY A 45 5.70 16.80 7.20
CA GLY A 45 4.66 17.76 6.83
C GLY A 45 3.45 17.11 6.16
N GLY A 46 3.57 15.85 5.76
CA GLY A 46 2.56 15.16 4.96
C GLY A 46 2.69 15.46 3.47
N ASP A 47 3.87 15.84 2.99
CA ASP A 47 4.15 15.89 1.56
C ASP A 47 4.63 14.51 1.08
N THR A 48 4.12 14.08 -0.07
CA THR A 48 4.47 12.78 -0.65
C THR A 48 5.96 12.72 -0.98
N LEU A 49 6.66 11.73 -0.41
CA LEU A 49 8.02 11.38 -0.82
C LEU A 49 8.00 10.39 -1.99
N TRP A 50 7.17 9.35 -1.87
CA TRP A 50 6.91 8.42 -2.96
C TRP A 50 5.59 7.69 -2.75
N THR A 51 5.10 7.12 -3.85
CA THR A 51 3.99 6.17 -3.83
C THR A 51 4.39 4.90 -4.58
N LYS A 52 3.74 3.78 -4.23
CA LYS A 52 3.89 2.50 -4.91
C LYS A 52 2.53 1.86 -5.06
N THR A 53 2.29 1.24 -6.21
CA THR A 53 1.19 0.32 -6.44
C THR A 53 1.73 -1.10 -6.48
N CYS A 54 1.01 -2.03 -5.85
CA CYS A 54 1.37 -3.45 -5.86
C CYS A 54 0.12 -4.28 -6.07
N GLY A 55 0.13 -5.13 -7.09
CA GLY A 55 -1.02 -5.92 -7.49
C GLY A 55 -0.83 -6.43 -8.90
N GLY A 56 -1.91 -6.93 -9.48
CA GLY A 56 -1.99 -7.39 -10.87
C GLY A 56 -3.40 -7.14 -11.40
N ALA A 57 -3.77 -7.84 -12.48
CA ALA A 57 -4.99 -7.53 -13.24
C ALA A 57 -6.32 -7.53 -12.45
N ASP A 58 -6.38 -8.15 -11.27
CA ASP A 58 -7.59 -8.32 -10.46
C ASP A 58 -7.57 -7.40 -9.20
N TRP A 59 -8.09 -7.87 -8.05
CA TRP A 59 -8.26 -7.04 -6.86
C TRP A 59 -7.26 -7.41 -5.76
N ASP A 60 -6.51 -6.41 -5.30
CA ASP A 60 -5.45 -6.51 -4.33
C ASP A 60 -5.60 -5.42 -3.25
N PHE A 61 -5.48 -5.82 -1.98
CA PHE A 61 -5.77 -4.96 -0.84
C PHE A 61 -4.61 -4.97 0.16
N GLY A 62 -4.16 -3.78 0.57
CA GLY A 62 -3.24 -3.60 1.70
C GLY A 62 -3.98 -3.06 2.92
N PHE A 63 -4.16 -3.88 3.95
CA PHE A 63 -4.95 -3.51 5.13
C PHE A 63 -4.12 -2.99 6.30
N SER A 64 -2.86 -3.40 6.40
CA SER A 64 -1.98 -3.00 7.49
C SER A 64 -0.57 -2.80 7.01
N VAL A 65 0.12 -1.80 7.55
CA VAL A 65 1.55 -1.55 7.34
C VAL A 65 2.29 -1.50 8.66
N GLN A 66 3.50 -2.05 8.68
CA GLN A 66 4.44 -1.94 9.80
C GLN A 66 5.86 -1.61 9.33
N LEU A 67 6.59 -0.79 10.09
CA LEU A 67 8.05 -0.65 9.94
C LEU A 67 8.72 -1.96 10.37
N THR A 68 9.79 -2.32 9.66
CA THR A 68 10.64 -3.46 9.99
C THR A 68 11.98 -2.99 10.54
N SER A 69 12.63 -3.85 11.33
CA SER A 69 13.92 -3.54 11.99
C SER A 69 15.08 -3.32 11.02
N ASP A 70 14.96 -3.80 9.78
CA ASP A 70 15.91 -3.54 8.68
C ASP A 70 15.69 -2.18 7.97
N GLY A 71 14.78 -1.34 8.49
CA GLY A 71 14.48 -0.02 7.94
C GLY A 71 13.48 0.00 6.79
N GLY A 72 12.95 -1.15 6.36
CA GLY A 72 11.86 -1.19 5.38
C GLY A 72 10.47 -1.23 5.99
N TYR A 73 9.52 -1.74 5.20
CA TYR A 73 8.10 -1.83 5.55
C TYR A 73 7.54 -3.19 5.20
N ILE A 74 6.60 -3.69 6.00
CA ILE A 74 5.81 -4.88 5.69
C ILE A 74 4.35 -4.48 5.58
N VAL A 75 3.67 -4.95 4.53
CA VAL A 75 2.25 -4.74 4.30
C VAL A 75 1.57 -6.10 4.21
N VAL A 76 0.39 -6.23 4.83
CA VAL A 76 -0.44 -7.43 4.71
C VAL A 76 -1.84 -7.08 4.25
N GLY A 77 -2.41 -7.96 3.42
CA GLY A 77 -3.83 -7.96 3.12
C GLY A 77 -4.22 -9.16 2.27
N LYS A 78 -4.94 -8.95 1.17
CA LYS A 78 -5.46 -10.04 0.33
C LYS A 78 -5.26 -9.74 -1.16
N THR A 79 -5.18 -10.80 -1.96
CA THR A 79 -4.97 -10.71 -3.40
C THR A 79 -5.89 -11.69 -4.13
N VAL A 80 -6.42 -11.26 -5.28
CA VAL A 80 -7.04 -12.14 -6.30
C VAL A 80 -6.07 -12.36 -7.46
N SER A 81 -5.16 -11.40 -7.68
CA SER A 81 -4.19 -11.43 -8.77
C SER A 81 -3.13 -12.53 -8.63
N PHE A 82 -2.85 -12.97 -7.40
CA PHE A 82 -1.84 -13.97 -7.10
C PHE A 82 -2.40 -15.08 -6.21
N GLY A 83 -2.17 -16.34 -6.57
CA GLY A 83 -2.59 -17.49 -5.77
C GLY A 83 -3.59 -18.38 -6.46
N ALA A 84 -4.48 -19.02 -5.70
CA ALA A 84 -5.42 -20.02 -6.17
C ALA A 84 -6.85 -19.70 -5.72
N GLY A 85 -7.75 -19.47 -6.68
CA GLY A 85 -9.16 -19.29 -6.42
C GLY A 85 -9.55 -17.81 -6.30
N SER A 86 -10.13 -17.43 -5.16
CA SER A 86 -10.62 -16.07 -4.94
C SER A 86 -9.58 -15.23 -4.20
N PHE A 87 -9.70 -15.07 -2.87
CA PHE A 87 -8.77 -14.27 -2.10
C PHE A 87 -7.72 -15.14 -1.40
N ASP A 88 -6.45 -14.86 -1.68
CA ASP A 88 -5.30 -15.37 -0.94
C ASP A 88 -4.70 -14.29 -0.03
N VAL A 89 -3.91 -14.71 0.96
CA VAL A 89 -3.18 -13.76 1.83
C VAL A 89 -2.04 -13.12 1.04
N TYR A 90 -2.00 -11.80 1.02
CA TYR A 90 -0.92 -11.05 0.36
C TYR A 90 0.02 -10.46 1.41
N LEU A 91 1.30 -10.82 1.35
CA LEU A 91 2.36 -10.26 2.18
C LEU A 91 3.39 -9.56 1.28
N LEU A 92 3.61 -8.27 1.50
CA LEU A 92 4.54 -7.44 0.75
C LEU A 92 5.65 -6.93 1.67
N LYS A 93 6.91 -7.12 1.28
CA LYS A 93 8.05 -6.43 1.88
C LYS A 93 8.50 -5.31 0.96
N ILE A 94 8.42 -4.08 1.45
CA ILE A 94 8.94 -2.90 0.76
C ILE A 94 10.27 -2.54 1.39
N LYS A 95 11.27 -2.32 0.53
CA LYS A 95 12.56 -1.76 0.94
C LYS A 95 12.47 -0.24 0.88
N GLU A 96 13.24 0.40 1.75
CA GLU A 96 13.48 1.83 1.70
C GLU A 96 14.01 2.28 0.33
#